data_AF-A0A0D3EBL2-F1
#
_entry.id   AF-A0A0D3EBL2-F1
#
_cell.length_a   1.000
_cell.length_b   1.000
_cell.length_c   1.000
_cell.angle_alpha   90.00
_cell.angle_beta   90.00
_cell.angle_gamma   90.00
#
_symmetry.space_group_name_H-M   'P 1'
#
loop_
_entity.id
_entity.type
_entity.pdbx_description
1 polymer ?
#
loop_
_entity_poly.entity_id
_entity_poly.type
_entity_poly.pdbx_seq_one_letter_code
_entity_poly.pdbx_strand_id
1 'polypeptide(L)'
;MIVAGFTEPKKDHGYELIEKLEAGVQNMLQIVEDRKRDTVAPKQKEILLYVGGIEEDMVDGFPYEVPAEFINMHLLKGRATVYMNVKIKDNPNLEDCVFRSVLNGYNAPVTAGNFVDLVERHFYDCMEIQKFDGFVVQTGDPEVLRTCGRIYRSNHRESEAVPLEITVTGKETPFYSSTLEKLGLYKSRVMLPFKAFGTMAMARELTPSNSNILDGRYAISGYVTQNEYFMADVKVGDVIKSIQVVSG
;
A
#
# COMPACT_ATOMS: atom_id res chain seq x y z
N MET A 1 -14.52 -26.48 9.36
CA MET A 1 -13.57 -25.82 10.28
C MET A 1 -12.63 -24.97 9.44
N ILE A 2 -12.46 -23.67 9.73
CA ILE A 2 -11.63 -22.71 8.97
C ILE A 2 -10.21 -23.26 8.69
N VAL A 3 -9.74 -24.08 9.62
CA VAL A 3 -8.49 -24.83 9.64
C VAL A 3 -8.20 -25.69 8.38
N ALA A 4 -9.22 -26.11 7.64
CA ALA A 4 -9.04 -26.90 6.42
C ALA A 4 -8.49 -26.09 5.24
N GLY A 5 -8.51 -24.75 5.32
CA GLY A 5 -8.03 -23.86 4.26
C GLY A 5 -6.56 -23.47 4.37
N PHE A 6 -5.89 -23.73 5.51
CA PHE A 6 -4.49 -23.37 5.67
C PHE A 6 -3.56 -24.30 4.90
N THR A 7 -2.55 -23.70 4.31
CA THR A 7 -1.56 -24.40 3.49
C THR A 7 -0.52 -25.01 4.42
N GLU A 8 0.01 -26.18 4.09
CA GLU A 8 0.89 -26.93 4.99
C GLU A 8 2.03 -26.13 5.64
N PRO A 9 2.77 -25.24 4.93
CA PRO A 9 3.83 -24.46 5.56
C PRO A 9 3.32 -23.29 6.42
N LYS A 10 2.08 -22.85 6.24
CA LYS A 10 1.50 -21.68 6.94
C LYS A 10 0.56 -22.06 8.08
N LYS A 11 0.27 -23.35 8.26
CA LYS A 11 -0.66 -23.84 9.31
C LYS A 11 -0.31 -23.36 10.70
N ASP A 12 0.95 -23.50 11.12
CA ASP A 12 1.38 -23.16 12.48
C ASP A 12 1.21 -21.66 12.77
N HIS A 13 1.60 -20.81 11.81
CA HIS A 13 1.40 -19.35 11.91
C HIS A 13 -0.09 -18.99 11.89
N GLY A 14 -0.88 -19.63 11.03
CA GLY A 14 -2.33 -19.44 10.97
C GLY A 14 -3.02 -19.79 12.29
N TYR A 15 -2.60 -20.86 12.98
CA TYR A 15 -3.09 -21.19 14.32
C TYR A 15 -2.69 -20.15 15.35
N GLU A 16 -1.42 -19.70 15.34
CA GLU A 16 -0.96 -18.63 16.24
C GLU A 16 -1.79 -17.36 16.07
N LEU A 17 -2.11 -16.99 14.83
CA LEU A 17 -2.96 -15.84 14.54
C LEU A 17 -4.41 -16.04 15.00
N ILE A 18 -4.97 -17.25 14.90
CA ILE A 18 -6.30 -17.57 15.44
C ILE A 18 -6.30 -17.41 16.97
N GLU A 19 -5.29 -17.93 17.67
CA GLU A 19 -5.19 -17.79 19.12
C GLU A 19 -5.08 -16.31 19.54
N LYS A 20 -4.27 -15.52 18.83
CA LYS A 20 -4.19 -14.06 19.03
C LYS A 20 -5.50 -13.36 18.73
N LEU A 21 -6.24 -13.80 17.71
CA LEU A 21 -7.55 -13.26 17.37
C LEU A 21 -8.57 -13.53 18.48
N GLU A 22 -8.65 -14.76 18.97
CA GLU A 22 -9.54 -15.14 20.07
C GLU A 22 -9.23 -14.35 21.34
N ALA A 23 -7.95 -14.31 21.74
CA ALA A 23 -7.51 -13.51 22.88
C ALA A 23 -7.78 -12.01 22.67
N GLY A 24 -7.57 -11.51 21.45
CA GLY A 24 -7.83 -10.11 21.08
C GLY A 24 -9.30 -9.74 21.22
N VAL A 25 -10.21 -10.59 20.75
CA VAL A 25 -11.66 -10.41 20.87
C VAL A 25 -12.10 -10.42 22.34
N GLN A 26 -11.58 -11.33 23.16
CA GLN A 26 -11.86 -11.34 24.61
C GLN A 26 -11.40 -10.05 25.29
N ASN A 27 -10.20 -9.57 24.97
CA ASN A 27 -9.71 -8.28 25.46
C ASN A 27 -10.59 -7.11 25.01
N MET A 28 -11.12 -7.15 23.79
CA MET A 28 -12.02 -6.12 23.27
C MET A 28 -13.35 -6.09 24.04
N LEU A 29 -13.89 -7.26 24.41
CA LEU A 29 -15.08 -7.35 25.26
C LEU A 29 -14.83 -6.69 26.63
N GLN A 30 -13.69 -7.00 27.27
CA GLN A 30 -13.33 -6.37 28.54
C GLN A 30 -13.18 -4.84 28.43
N ILE A 31 -12.58 -4.35 27.34
CA ILE A 31 -12.47 -2.90 27.07
C ILE A 31 -13.84 -2.23 27.00
N VAL A 32 -14.81 -2.89 26.37
CA VAL A 32 -16.18 -2.40 26.23
C VAL A 32 -16.90 -2.42 27.58
N GLU A 33 -16.73 -3.47 28.38
CA GLU A 33 -17.27 -3.57 29.75
C GLU A 33 -16.70 -2.47 30.67
N ASP A 34 -15.38 -2.22 30.58
CA ASP A 34 -14.66 -1.16 31.29
C ASP A 34 -14.99 0.25 30.77
N ARG A 35 -15.76 0.35 29.67
CA ARG A 35 -16.15 1.61 29.00
C ARG A 35 -14.96 2.46 28.53
N LYS A 36 -13.82 1.85 28.23
CA LYS A 36 -12.59 2.53 27.76
C LYS A 36 -12.65 2.83 26.25
N ARG A 37 -13.50 3.80 25.87
CA ARG A 37 -13.79 4.15 24.46
C ARG A 37 -12.55 4.38 23.60
N ASP A 38 -11.54 5.07 24.13
CA ASP A 38 -10.34 5.46 23.38
C ASP A 38 -9.49 4.26 22.94
N THR A 39 -9.64 3.11 23.61
CA THR A 39 -8.87 1.88 23.32
C THR A 39 -9.59 0.94 22.34
N VAL A 40 -10.86 1.18 22.05
CA VAL A 40 -11.67 0.30 21.18
C VAL A 40 -11.13 0.30 19.75
N ALA A 41 -10.94 1.48 19.14
CA ALA A 41 -10.51 1.58 17.75
C ALA A 41 -9.09 1.04 17.51
N PRO A 42 -8.08 1.34 18.35
CA PRO A 42 -6.77 0.70 18.25
C PRO A 42 -6.85 -0.83 18.36
N LYS A 43 -7.63 -1.35 19.31
CA LYS A 43 -7.78 -2.80 19.48
C LYS A 43 -8.49 -3.46 18.31
N GLN A 44 -9.51 -2.81 17.75
CA GLN A 44 -10.17 -3.27 16.53
C GLN A 44 -9.19 -3.39 15.36
N LYS A 45 -8.35 -2.37 15.15
CA LYS A 45 -7.33 -2.36 14.09
C LYS A 45 -6.34 -3.52 14.27
N GLU A 46 -5.89 -3.77 15.49
CA GLU A 46 -5.03 -4.91 15.84
C GLU A 46 -5.68 -6.26 15.49
N ILE A 47 -6.93 -6.49 15.91
CA ILE A 47 -7.68 -7.72 15.65
C ILE A 47 -7.87 -7.94 14.14
N LEU A 48 -8.18 -6.89 13.39
CA LEU A 48 -8.33 -6.97 11.93
C LEU A 48 -7.02 -7.34 11.22
N LEU A 49 -5.86 -7.00 11.78
CA LEU A 49 -4.57 -7.45 11.22
C LEU A 49 -4.41 -8.98 11.36
N TYR A 50 -4.88 -9.57 12.46
CA TYR A 50 -4.88 -11.03 12.62
C TYR A 50 -5.79 -11.71 11.61
N VAL A 51 -6.99 -11.16 11.38
CA VAL A 51 -7.90 -11.66 10.33
C VAL A 51 -7.23 -11.60 8.96
N GLY A 52 -6.60 -10.47 8.61
CA GLY A 52 -5.92 -10.32 7.33
C GLY A 52 -4.74 -11.27 7.13
N GLY A 53 -4.03 -11.62 8.21
CA GLY A 53 -2.96 -12.64 8.19
C GLY A 53 -3.51 -14.06 8.05
N ILE A 54 -4.60 -14.39 8.75
CA ILE A 54 -5.30 -15.67 8.60
C ILE A 54 -5.76 -15.85 7.15
N GLU A 55 -6.41 -14.84 6.57
CA GLU A 55 -6.84 -14.87 5.17
C GLU A 55 -5.67 -15.12 4.20
N GLU A 56 -4.50 -14.56 4.50
CA GLU A 56 -3.29 -14.74 3.69
C GLU A 56 -2.67 -16.13 3.84
N ASP A 57 -2.77 -16.72 5.02
CA ASP A 57 -2.31 -18.09 5.30
C ASP A 57 -3.24 -19.16 4.69
N MET A 58 -4.50 -18.80 4.42
CA MET A 58 -5.45 -19.65 3.72
C MET A 58 -5.23 -19.69 2.19
N VAL A 59 -4.38 -18.80 1.66
CA VAL A 59 -4.09 -18.73 0.23
C VAL A 59 -2.82 -19.54 -0.08
N ASP A 60 -2.99 -20.60 -0.87
CA ASP A 60 -1.92 -21.54 -1.29
C ASP A 60 -0.95 -20.96 -2.30
N GLY A 61 -1.46 -20.12 -3.18
CA GLY A 61 -0.66 -19.42 -4.17
C GLY A 61 -1.37 -18.19 -4.68
N PHE A 62 -0.69 -17.46 -5.54
CA PHE A 62 -1.29 -16.27 -6.15
C PHE A 62 -2.56 -16.66 -6.92
N PRO A 63 -3.72 -16.01 -6.65
CA PRO A 63 -5.03 -16.56 -6.99
C PRO A 63 -5.42 -16.50 -8.48
N TYR A 64 -4.61 -15.85 -9.32
CA TYR A 64 -4.85 -15.72 -10.75
C TYR A 64 -3.55 -15.57 -11.54
N GLU A 65 -3.62 -15.70 -12.85
CA GLU A 65 -2.47 -15.43 -13.72
C GLU A 65 -2.44 -13.97 -14.16
N VAL A 66 -1.28 -13.33 -14.05
CA VAL A 66 -1.05 -12.00 -14.61
C VAL A 66 -0.95 -12.11 -16.14
N PRO A 67 -1.57 -11.20 -16.92
CA PRO A 67 -1.50 -11.24 -18.38
C PRO A 67 -0.08 -11.38 -18.92
N ALA A 68 0.09 -12.14 -20.00
CA ALA A 68 1.40 -12.44 -20.61
C ALA A 68 2.19 -11.17 -21.01
N GLU A 69 1.50 -10.07 -21.31
CA GLU A 69 2.11 -8.77 -21.60
C GLU A 69 2.84 -8.14 -20.40
N PHE A 70 2.51 -8.51 -19.17
CA PHE A 70 3.12 -7.98 -17.94
C PHE A 70 3.94 -9.03 -17.17
N ILE A 71 4.03 -10.27 -17.65
CA ILE A 71 4.68 -11.37 -16.90
C ILE A 71 6.19 -11.15 -16.70
N ASN A 72 6.83 -10.37 -17.58
CA ASN A 72 8.24 -10.03 -17.49
C ASN A 72 8.52 -8.79 -16.63
N MET A 73 7.48 -8.12 -16.13
CA MET A 73 7.62 -7.01 -15.20
C MET A 73 7.91 -7.50 -13.77
N HIS A 74 8.28 -6.59 -12.89
CA HIS A 74 8.39 -6.87 -11.47
C HIS A 74 6.99 -7.05 -10.87
N LEU A 75 6.72 -8.24 -10.31
CA LEU A 75 5.40 -8.62 -9.79
C LEU A 75 5.48 -8.87 -8.28
N LEU A 76 4.56 -8.25 -7.52
CA LEU A 76 4.31 -8.62 -6.13
C LEU A 76 3.14 -9.61 -6.08
N LYS A 77 3.43 -10.89 -5.86
CA LYS A 77 2.43 -11.97 -5.80
C LYS A 77 1.97 -12.26 -4.36
N GLY A 78 1.53 -11.22 -3.66
CA GLY A 78 1.13 -11.32 -2.26
C GLY A 78 1.01 -9.94 -1.62
N ARG A 79 1.37 -9.82 -0.34
CA ARG A 79 1.53 -8.53 0.34
C ARG A 79 2.99 -8.33 0.71
N ALA A 80 3.42 -7.07 0.74
CA ALA A 80 4.72 -6.68 1.28
C ALA A 80 4.53 -5.52 2.25
N THR A 81 5.36 -5.48 3.29
CA THR A 81 5.40 -4.36 4.23
C THR A 81 6.67 -3.57 4.00
N VAL A 82 6.55 -2.25 3.95
CA VAL A 82 7.69 -1.34 3.88
C VAL A 82 7.67 -0.34 5.02
N TYR A 83 8.84 0.07 5.48
CA TYR A 83 9.01 1.25 6.32
C TYR A 83 9.60 2.40 5.49
N MET A 84 8.92 3.54 5.51
CA MET A 84 9.37 4.77 4.89
C MET A 84 9.75 5.76 5.98
N ASN A 85 11.03 6.11 6.06
CA ASN A 85 11.55 7.10 7.00
C ASN A 85 11.63 8.47 6.32
N VAL A 86 10.89 9.44 6.85
CA VAL A 86 10.81 10.80 6.32
C VAL A 86 11.35 11.78 7.34
N LYS A 87 12.31 12.60 6.90
CA LYS A 87 12.76 13.79 7.61
C LYS A 87 11.77 14.92 7.37
N ILE A 88 11.18 15.43 8.45
CA ILE A 88 10.28 16.57 8.42
C ILE A 88 11.09 17.81 8.81
N LYS A 89 11.25 18.72 7.85
CA LYS A 89 11.96 19.99 8.06
C LYS A 89 11.03 20.97 8.77
N ASP A 90 11.58 21.98 9.43
CA ASP A 90 10.82 23.14 9.96
C ASP A 90 9.58 22.77 10.79
N ASN A 91 9.64 21.69 11.58
CA ASN A 91 8.60 21.32 12.53
C ASN A 91 9.22 21.17 13.93
N PRO A 92 8.82 22.00 14.92
CA PRO A 92 9.43 21.99 16.24
C PRO A 92 9.11 20.72 17.06
N ASN A 93 8.08 19.97 16.66
CA ASN A 93 7.57 18.82 17.41
C ASN A 93 7.89 17.47 16.74
N LEU A 94 8.35 17.48 15.50
CA LEU A 94 8.55 16.27 14.70
C LEU A 94 9.70 16.45 13.71
N GLU A 95 10.84 15.80 13.97
CA GLU A 95 12.01 15.85 13.10
C GLU A 95 12.06 14.67 12.11
N ASP A 96 11.67 13.49 12.58
CA ASP A 96 11.65 12.24 11.80
C ASP A 96 10.37 11.47 12.06
N CYS A 97 9.78 10.93 11.00
CA CYS A 97 8.60 10.07 11.08
C CYS A 97 8.81 8.81 10.25
N VAL A 98 8.50 7.65 10.84
CA VAL A 98 8.54 6.36 10.16
C VAL A 98 7.11 5.91 9.87
N PHE A 99 6.77 5.82 8.58
CA PHE A 99 5.47 5.33 8.12
C PHE A 99 5.59 3.83 7.82
N ARG A 100 4.66 3.04 8.35
CA ARG A 100 4.52 1.63 7.96
C ARG A 100 3.50 1.51 6.86
N SER A 101 3.88 1.00 5.70
CA SER A 101 2.94 0.76 4.60
C SER A 101 2.82 -0.71 4.27
N VAL A 102 1.61 -1.14 3.91
CA VAL A 102 1.31 -2.49 3.43
C VAL A 102 0.88 -2.39 1.97
N LEU A 103 1.63 -3.07 1.11
CA LEU A 103 1.41 -3.17 -0.32
C LEU A 103 0.51 -4.37 -0.62
N ASN A 104 -0.39 -4.22 -1.60
CA ASN A 104 -1.43 -5.19 -1.93
C ASN A 104 -1.26 -5.70 -3.37
N GLY A 105 -0.35 -6.65 -3.54
CA GLY A 105 -0.10 -7.32 -4.80
C GLY A 105 -1.23 -8.25 -5.25
N TYR A 106 -2.13 -8.68 -4.36
CA TYR A 106 -3.34 -9.41 -4.76
C TYR A 106 -4.27 -8.59 -5.66
N ASN A 107 -4.30 -7.26 -5.50
CA ASN A 107 -5.18 -6.38 -6.27
C ASN A 107 -4.44 -5.51 -7.29
N ALA A 108 -3.12 -5.31 -7.11
CA ALA A 108 -2.26 -4.52 -7.98
C ALA A 108 -0.84 -5.13 -8.07
N PRO A 109 -0.70 -6.35 -8.63
CA PRO A 109 0.56 -7.09 -8.63
C PRO A 109 1.69 -6.37 -9.37
N VAL A 110 1.41 -5.73 -10.51
CA VAL A 110 2.43 -5.07 -11.33
C VAL A 110 2.83 -3.74 -10.70
N THR A 111 1.86 -2.95 -10.23
CA THR A 111 2.11 -1.63 -9.62
C THR A 111 2.86 -1.78 -8.30
N ALA A 112 2.42 -2.70 -7.45
CA ALA A 112 3.10 -2.96 -6.18
C ALA A 112 4.47 -3.60 -6.38
N GLY A 113 4.60 -4.53 -7.33
CA GLY A 113 5.88 -5.16 -7.68
C GLY A 113 6.91 -4.16 -8.20
N ASN A 114 6.50 -3.25 -9.08
CA ASN A 114 7.35 -2.16 -9.55
C ASN A 114 7.80 -1.25 -8.40
N PHE A 115 6.90 -0.88 -7.48
CA PHE A 115 7.27 -0.08 -6.32
C PHE A 115 8.29 -0.78 -5.42
N VAL A 116 8.10 -2.07 -5.13
CA VAL A 116 9.04 -2.87 -4.34
C VAL A 116 10.41 -2.93 -5.02
N ASP A 117 10.46 -3.19 -6.32
CA ASP A 117 11.72 -3.21 -7.08
C ASP A 117 12.46 -1.87 -7.01
N LEU A 118 11.74 -0.75 -7.12
CA LEU A 118 12.33 0.59 -6.96
C LEU A 118 12.86 0.83 -5.53
N VAL A 119 12.14 0.36 -4.51
CA VAL A 119 12.60 0.41 -3.11
C VAL A 119 13.90 -0.36 -2.92
N GLU A 120 13.96 -1.61 -3.38
CA GLU A 120 15.17 -2.47 -3.31
C GLU A 120 16.37 -1.85 -4.06
N ARG A 121 16.10 -1.10 -5.12
CA ARG A 121 17.14 -0.33 -5.86
C ARG A 121 17.50 0.99 -5.22
N HIS A 122 17.01 1.28 -4.00
CA HIS A 122 17.22 2.55 -3.30
C HIS A 122 16.78 3.77 -4.12
N PHE A 123 15.72 3.62 -4.94
CA PHE A 123 15.23 4.69 -5.81
C PHE A 123 14.73 5.91 -5.03
N TYR A 124 14.03 5.69 -3.92
CA TYR A 124 13.42 6.77 -3.15
C TYR A 124 14.36 7.38 -2.10
N ASP A 125 15.52 6.78 -1.86
CA ASP A 125 16.44 7.22 -0.82
C ASP A 125 16.97 8.64 -1.08
N CYS A 126 16.90 9.48 -0.05
CA CYS A 126 17.29 10.90 -0.05
C CYS A 126 16.53 11.79 -1.05
N MET A 127 15.36 11.34 -1.51
CA MET A 127 14.50 12.08 -2.43
C MET A 127 13.62 13.07 -1.67
N GLU A 128 13.46 14.28 -2.21
CA GLU A 128 12.56 15.27 -1.63
C GLU A 128 11.10 14.99 -2.01
N ILE A 129 10.19 15.41 -1.14
CA ILE A 129 8.79 15.57 -1.47
C ILE A 129 8.65 16.74 -2.45
N GLN A 130 8.12 16.46 -3.63
CA GLN A 130 8.13 17.39 -4.77
C GLN A 130 6.84 18.19 -4.89
N LYS A 131 5.72 17.59 -4.50
CA LYS A 131 4.41 18.25 -4.57
C LYS A 131 3.57 17.90 -3.35
N PHE A 132 2.93 18.93 -2.82
CA PHE A 132 1.91 18.85 -1.79
C PHE A 132 0.82 19.88 -2.09
N ASP A 133 -0.43 19.43 -2.17
CA ASP A 133 -1.60 20.29 -2.41
C ASP A 133 -2.67 20.18 -1.30
N GLY A 134 -2.29 19.65 -0.13
CA GLY A 134 -3.18 19.41 1.00
C GLY A 134 -3.98 18.11 0.91
N PHE A 135 -4.03 17.48 -0.27
CA PHE A 135 -4.73 16.21 -0.49
C PHE A 135 -3.77 15.08 -0.88
N VAL A 136 -2.73 15.39 -1.66
CA VAL A 136 -1.75 14.42 -2.15
C VAL A 136 -0.34 14.89 -1.82
N VAL A 137 0.47 13.96 -1.31
CA VAL A 137 1.94 14.07 -1.22
C VAL A 137 2.51 13.26 -2.37
N GLN A 138 3.30 13.89 -3.23
CA GLN A 138 3.90 13.24 -4.40
C GLN A 138 5.42 13.42 -4.44
N THR A 139 6.09 12.34 -4.81
CA THR A 139 7.54 12.20 -5.02
C THR A 139 7.79 11.16 -6.12
N GLY A 140 9.04 10.87 -6.45
CA GLY A 140 9.41 9.82 -7.41
C GLY A 140 9.85 10.32 -8.78
N ASP A 141 10.09 11.62 -8.97
CA ASP A 141 10.70 12.13 -10.20
C ASP A 141 12.23 11.89 -10.20
N PRO A 142 12.78 11.10 -11.15
CA PRO A 142 14.19 10.77 -11.23
C PRO A 142 15.09 11.93 -11.65
N GLU A 143 14.56 12.97 -12.31
CA GLU A 143 15.34 14.11 -12.79
C GLU A 143 15.76 15.05 -11.65
N VAL A 144 15.07 14.97 -10.50
CA VAL A 144 15.34 15.82 -9.34
C VAL A 144 16.61 15.36 -8.62
N LEU A 145 17.51 16.32 -8.35
CA LEU A 145 18.70 16.08 -7.55
C LEU A 145 18.32 15.62 -6.14
N ARG A 146 18.92 14.50 -5.71
CA ARG A 146 18.75 14.00 -4.33
C ARG A 146 19.56 14.85 -3.36
N THR A 147 19.07 14.94 -2.12
CA THR A 147 19.74 15.70 -1.04
C THR A 147 21.13 15.15 -0.67
N CYS A 148 21.39 13.88 -0.94
CA CYS A 148 22.70 13.25 -0.72
C CYS A 148 23.67 13.40 -1.91
N GLY A 149 23.32 14.16 -2.95
CA GLY A 149 24.13 14.34 -4.15
C GLY A 149 24.20 13.10 -5.05
N ARG A 150 23.43 12.03 -4.76
CA ARG A 150 23.28 10.88 -5.67
C ARG A 150 22.35 11.23 -6.82
N ILE A 151 22.71 10.79 -8.02
CA ILE A 151 21.82 10.79 -9.17
C ILE A 151 21.42 9.33 -9.39
N TYR A 152 20.12 9.06 -9.43
CA TYR A 152 19.66 7.77 -9.91
C TYR A 152 19.97 7.67 -11.41
N ARG A 153 20.80 6.72 -11.79
CA ARG A 153 21.08 6.44 -13.21
C ARG A 153 20.58 5.03 -13.50
N SER A 154 19.38 4.95 -14.03
CA SER A 154 18.86 3.71 -14.60
C SER A 154 19.56 3.43 -15.92
N ASN A 155 20.15 2.23 -16.05
CA ASN A 155 20.60 1.69 -17.34
C ASN A 155 19.46 0.94 -18.06
N HIS A 156 18.28 0.90 -17.47
CA HIS A 156 17.11 0.23 -17.99
C HIS A 156 16.21 1.23 -18.69
N ARG A 157 15.53 0.73 -19.73
CA ARG A 157 14.42 1.42 -20.37
C ARG A 157 13.39 1.74 -19.28
N GLU A 158 13.44 2.95 -18.72
CA GLU A 158 12.39 3.55 -17.90
C GLU A 158 11.07 3.76 -18.69
N SER A 159 10.92 3.11 -19.84
CA SER A 159 9.88 3.34 -20.83
C SER A 159 8.83 2.23 -20.91
N GLU A 160 8.90 1.19 -20.08
CA GLU A 160 7.77 0.28 -19.91
C GLU A 160 6.80 0.89 -18.90
N ALA A 161 5.78 1.57 -19.42
CA ALA A 161 4.73 2.18 -18.61
C ALA A 161 4.00 1.10 -17.80
N VAL A 162 4.09 1.19 -16.48
CA VAL A 162 3.34 0.33 -15.55
C VAL A 162 1.83 0.48 -15.86
N PRO A 163 1.09 -0.62 -16.03
CA PRO A 163 -0.33 -0.57 -16.41
C PRO A 163 -1.20 0.02 -15.29
N LEU A 164 -2.37 0.51 -15.68
CA LEU A 164 -3.43 0.80 -14.71
C LEU A 164 -4.02 -0.52 -14.20
N GLU A 165 -4.03 -0.74 -12.89
CA GLU A 165 -4.63 -1.93 -12.27
C GLU A 165 -5.80 -1.51 -11.37
N ILE A 166 -7.00 -2.01 -11.68
CA ILE A 166 -8.21 -1.74 -10.88
C ILE A 166 -8.98 -3.03 -10.65
N THR A 167 -9.06 -3.45 -9.39
CA THR A 167 -9.93 -4.56 -8.97
C THR A 167 -11.25 -4.02 -8.43
N VAL A 168 -12.36 -4.64 -8.82
CA VAL A 168 -13.71 -4.29 -8.32
C VAL A 168 -14.29 -5.44 -7.52
N THR A 169 -15.18 -5.13 -6.58
CA THR A 169 -15.86 -6.13 -5.76
C THR A 169 -16.58 -7.17 -6.62
N GLY A 170 -16.36 -8.45 -6.33
CA GLY A 170 -16.95 -9.58 -7.07
C GLY A 170 -16.18 -9.98 -8.33
N LYS A 171 -15.03 -9.38 -8.61
CA LYS A 171 -14.08 -9.85 -9.64
C LYS A 171 -12.85 -10.44 -8.98
N GLU A 172 -12.40 -11.57 -9.49
CA GLU A 172 -11.23 -12.30 -8.99
C GLU A 172 -9.92 -11.71 -9.51
N THR A 173 -9.96 -11.03 -10.67
CA THR A 173 -8.79 -10.45 -11.34
C THR A 173 -8.94 -8.95 -11.53
N PRO A 174 -7.83 -8.17 -11.46
CA PRO A 174 -7.82 -6.76 -11.82
C PRO A 174 -8.11 -6.55 -13.31
N PHE A 175 -8.69 -5.40 -13.63
CA PHE A 175 -8.69 -4.86 -14.97
C PHE A 175 -7.37 -4.13 -15.22
N TYR A 176 -6.77 -4.38 -16.38
CA TYR A 176 -5.50 -3.77 -16.80
C TYR A 176 -5.72 -2.69 -17.86
N SER A 177 -4.94 -1.61 -17.76
CA SER A 177 -4.82 -0.54 -18.78
C SER A 177 -6.14 0.15 -19.17
N SER A 178 -7.22 -0.04 -18.41
CA SER A 178 -8.57 0.47 -18.67
C SER A 178 -9.18 1.09 -17.43
N THR A 179 -9.79 2.26 -17.57
CA THR A 179 -10.54 2.90 -16.47
C THR A 179 -11.91 2.27 -16.32
N LEU A 180 -12.51 2.36 -15.12
CA LEU A 180 -13.88 1.89 -14.91
C LEU A 180 -14.89 2.61 -15.82
N GLU A 181 -14.63 3.88 -16.13
CA GLU A 181 -15.42 4.67 -17.07
C GLU A 181 -15.43 4.06 -18.48
N LYS A 182 -14.27 3.66 -19.02
CA LYS A 182 -14.19 2.99 -20.34
C LYS A 182 -14.88 1.63 -20.36
N LEU A 183 -14.89 0.93 -19.21
CA LEU A 183 -15.54 -0.36 -19.06
C LEU A 183 -17.05 -0.24 -18.78
N GLY A 184 -17.59 0.97 -18.65
CA GLY A 184 -19.00 1.20 -18.30
C GLY A 184 -19.34 0.86 -16.84
N LEU A 185 -18.34 0.74 -15.96
CA LEU A 185 -18.45 0.29 -14.57
C LEU A 185 -18.53 1.45 -13.56
N TYR A 186 -19.36 2.46 -13.85
CA TYR A 186 -19.42 3.71 -13.08
C TYR A 186 -19.86 3.56 -11.61
N LYS A 187 -20.64 2.53 -11.30
CA LYS A 187 -21.18 2.26 -9.94
C LYS A 187 -20.46 1.12 -9.23
N SER A 188 -19.44 0.54 -9.87
CA SER A 188 -18.70 -0.57 -9.28
C SER A 188 -17.85 -0.06 -8.12
N ARG A 189 -17.87 -0.81 -7.03
CA ARG A 189 -17.02 -0.54 -5.87
C ARG A 189 -15.63 -1.13 -6.13
N VAL A 190 -14.60 -0.30 -5.99
CA VAL A 190 -13.20 -0.75 -6.07
C VAL A 190 -12.80 -1.50 -4.78
N MET A 191 -11.98 -2.52 -4.91
CA MET A 191 -11.42 -3.27 -3.78
C MET A 191 -10.41 -2.44 -2.99
N LEU A 192 -9.70 -1.55 -3.67
CA LEU A 192 -8.80 -0.56 -3.07
C LEU A 192 -9.42 0.82 -3.31
N PRO A 193 -10.08 1.43 -2.30
CA PRO A 193 -10.57 2.81 -2.42
C PRO A 193 -9.45 3.83 -2.25
N PHE A 194 -9.48 4.88 -3.06
CA PHE A 194 -8.55 6.01 -2.98
C PHE A 194 -8.85 6.94 -1.78
N LYS A 195 -10.11 6.97 -1.36
CA LYS A 195 -10.58 7.85 -0.27
C LYS A 195 -10.03 7.48 1.11
N ALA A 196 -9.38 6.33 1.25
CA ALA A 196 -8.77 5.96 2.52
C ALA A 196 -7.57 6.86 2.77
N PHE A 197 -7.48 7.44 3.96
CA PHE A 197 -6.31 8.21 4.34
C PHE A 197 -5.07 7.29 4.40
N GLY A 198 -3.94 7.74 3.87
CA GLY A 198 -2.75 6.91 3.70
C GLY A 198 -2.74 6.03 2.45
N THR A 199 -3.66 6.21 1.50
CA THR A 199 -3.61 5.51 0.20
C THR A 199 -2.31 5.80 -0.54
N MET A 200 -1.64 4.74 -1.00
CA MET A 200 -0.50 4.83 -1.90
C MET A 200 -0.93 4.51 -3.33
N ALA A 201 -0.75 5.47 -4.23
CA ALA A 201 -1.13 5.33 -5.62
C ALA A 201 0.03 5.71 -6.54
N MET A 202 0.12 5.04 -7.68
CA MET A 202 1.07 5.40 -8.71
C MET A 202 0.61 6.68 -9.43
N ALA A 203 1.48 7.69 -9.43
CA ALA A 203 1.23 8.93 -10.17
C ALA A 203 1.14 8.63 -11.68
N ARG A 204 0.18 9.27 -12.35
CA ARG A 204 -0.04 9.15 -13.79
C ARG A 204 -0.49 10.50 -14.31
N GLU A 205 -0.10 10.86 -15.53
CA GLU A 205 -0.68 11.99 -16.22
C GLU A 205 -2.15 11.68 -16.53
N LEU A 206 -3.06 12.41 -15.88
CA LEU A 206 -4.48 12.38 -16.21
C LEU A 206 -4.84 13.66 -16.94
N THR A 207 -5.59 13.53 -18.05
CA THR A 207 -6.33 14.66 -18.60
C THR A 207 -7.29 15.19 -17.53
N PRO A 208 -7.27 16.49 -17.21
CA PRO A 208 -8.00 17.03 -16.07
C PRO A 208 -9.50 16.97 -16.36
N SER A 209 -10.19 16.04 -15.72
CA SER A 209 -11.64 16.16 -15.51
C SER A 209 -11.89 16.00 -14.02
N ASN A 210 -12.11 17.12 -13.34
CA ASN A 210 -12.59 17.27 -11.96
C ASN A 210 -12.13 16.21 -10.95
N SER A 211 -11.32 16.65 -9.99
CA SER A 211 -10.75 15.95 -8.82
C SER A 211 -11.69 15.09 -7.96
N ASN A 212 -13.00 15.03 -8.26
CA ASN A 212 -14.00 14.33 -7.47
C ASN A 212 -14.11 12.82 -7.71
N ILE A 213 -13.39 12.25 -8.71
CA ILE A 213 -13.44 10.81 -9.00
C ILE A 213 -12.02 10.25 -9.20
N LEU A 214 -11.32 9.95 -8.10
CA LEU A 214 -10.00 9.32 -8.13
C LEU A 214 -10.10 7.78 -8.22
N ASP A 215 -11.17 7.21 -7.64
CA ASP A 215 -11.49 5.79 -7.79
C ASP A 215 -11.70 5.43 -9.26
N GLY A 216 -11.03 4.37 -9.71
CA GLY A 216 -11.13 3.89 -11.09
C GLY A 216 -10.26 4.64 -12.10
N ARG A 217 -9.36 5.52 -11.65
CA ARG A 217 -8.41 6.27 -12.50
C ARG A 217 -6.94 6.11 -12.11
N TYR A 218 -6.68 5.71 -10.86
CA TYR A 218 -5.34 5.44 -10.35
C TYR A 218 -5.19 3.96 -9.99
N ALA A 219 -3.97 3.44 -10.17
CA ALA A 219 -3.57 2.15 -9.63
C ALA A 219 -3.11 2.38 -8.19
N ILE A 220 -3.81 1.74 -7.25
CA ILE A 220 -3.48 1.82 -5.82
C ILE A 220 -2.63 0.61 -5.47
N SER A 221 -1.43 0.84 -4.96
CA SER A 221 -0.48 -0.23 -4.62
C SER A 221 -0.57 -0.65 -3.17
N GLY A 222 -1.11 0.18 -2.28
CA GLY A 222 -1.15 -0.12 -0.84
C GLY A 222 -1.66 1.02 0.02
N TYR A 223 -1.45 0.86 1.33
CA TYR A 223 -1.88 1.82 2.36
C TYR A 223 -0.83 1.99 3.45
N VAL A 224 -0.67 3.22 3.93
CA VAL A 224 -0.03 3.51 5.21
C VAL A 224 -0.94 3.02 6.33
N THR A 225 -0.36 2.20 7.22
CA THR A 225 -1.06 1.49 8.30
C THR A 225 -0.59 1.92 9.69
N GLN A 226 0.51 2.65 9.80
CA GLN A 226 0.96 3.27 11.06
C GLN A 226 1.53 4.65 10.78
N ASN A 227 1.33 5.54 11.76
CA ASN A 227 1.74 6.95 11.70
C ASN A 227 1.08 7.73 10.56
N GLU A 228 -0.02 7.23 9.99
CA GLU A 228 -0.72 7.88 8.89
C GLU A 228 -1.04 9.35 9.18
N TYR A 229 -1.43 9.68 10.42
CA TYR A 229 -1.83 11.05 10.82
C TYR A 229 -0.72 12.09 10.63
N PHE A 230 0.55 11.68 10.76
CA PHE A 230 1.70 12.55 10.53
C PHE A 230 1.95 12.85 9.04
N MET A 231 1.24 12.19 8.11
CA MET A 231 1.29 12.58 6.70
C MET A 231 0.77 14.01 6.48
N ALA A 232 -0.08 14.53 7.38
CA ALA A 232 -0.55 15.91 7.33
C ALA A 232 0.57 16.93 7.64
N ASP A 233 1.63 16.50 8.32
CA ASP A 233 2.78 17.34 8.66
C ASP A 233 3.86 17.34 7.56
N VAL A 234 3.75 16.43 6.57
CA VAL A 234 4.67 16.31 5.45
C VAL A 234 4.41 17.43 4.44
N LYS A 235 5.48 18.12 4.02
CA LYS A 235 5.44 19.24 3.07
C LYS A 235 6.49 19.11 1.97
N VAL A 236 6.36 19.96 0.95
CA VAL A 236 7.38 20.11 -0.10
C VAL A 236 8.73 20.42 0.54
N GLY A 237 9.77 19.72 0.08
CA GLY A 237 11.13 19.84 0.58
C GLY A 237 11.47 18.93 1.77
N ASP A 238 10.49 18.27 2.40
CA ASP A 238 10.78 17.15 3.32
C ASP A 238 11.46 16.01 2.56
N VAL A 239 12.19 15.15 3.27
CA VAL A 239 13.12 14.20 2.62
C VAL A 239 12.78 12.79 3.02
N ILE A 240 12.54 11.91 2.05
CA ILE A 240 12.53 10.47 2.28
C ILE A 240 13.99 10.06 2.54
N LYS A 241 14.33 9.77 3.79
CA LYS A 241 15.66 9.28 4.18
C LYS A 241 15.91 7.92 3.54
N SER A 242 14.95 7.02 3.71
CA SER A 242 14.99 5.69 3.12
C SER A 242 13.60 5.06 3.05
N ILE A 243 13.45 4.10 2.14
CA ILE A 243 12.36 3.13 2.18
C ILE A 243 12.99 1.73 2.24
N GLN A 244 12.46 0.85 3.09
CA GLN A 244 12.98 -0.50 3.28
C GLN A 244 11.84 -1.51 3.27
N VAL A 245 11.99 -2.59 2.51
CA VAL A 245 11.11 -3.75 2.62
C VAL A 245 11.47 -4.51 3.89
N VAL A 246 10.45 -4.85 4.69
CA VAL A 246 10.64 -5.58 5.96
C VAL A 246 10.00 -6.95 5.97
N SER A 247 9.06 -7.21 5.06
CA SER A 247 8.45 -8.52 4.88
C SER A 247 7.75 -8.61 3.53
N GLY A 248 7.63 -9.82 2.99
CA GLY A 248 6.87 -10.11 1.76
C GLY A 248 7.74 -10.19 0.53
#